data_AF-A0A936W3W2-F1
#
_entry.id   AF-A0A936W3W2-F1
#
_cell.length_a   1.000
_cell.length_b   1.000
_cell.length_c   1.000
_cell.angle_alpha   90.00
_cell.angle_beta   90.00
_cell.angle_gamma   90.00
#
_symmetry.space_group_name_H-M   'P 1'
#
loop_
_entity.id
_entity.type
_entity.pdbx_description
1 polymer ?
#
loop_
_entity_poly.entity_id
_entity_poly.type
_entity_poly.pdbx_seq_one_letter_code
_entity_poly.pdbx_strand_id
1 'polypeptide(L)'
;MNTLHSLHPGSSILLMAGFCLILLVSCKKEDSPDTVDCTGLTPTYTSDIKTILDASCAKSGCHDATSMANNYNLSTYATAKPVSQNNRFLGAIQHKSGFNAMPQDAQKLSQDKIDLLTCWVQNGSPE
;
A
#
# COMPACT_ATOMS: atom_id res chain seq x y z
N MET A 1 -16.47 2.32 -76.11
CA MET A 1 -17.85 2.74 -75.77
C MET A 1 -18.50 1.58 -75.03
N ASN A 2 -19.03 1.90 -73.86
CA ASN A 2 -19.48 1.02 -72.78
C ASN A 2 -20.18 -0.28 -73.20
N THR A 3 -19.92 -1.35 -72.45
CA THR A 3 -20.88 -2.43 -72.24
C THR A 3 -21.05 -2.71 -70.75
N LEU A 4 -22.30 -2.60 -70.32
CA LEU A 4 -22.83 -2.90 -68.99
C LEU A 4 -22.94 -4.41 -68.74
N HIS A 5 -23.04 -4.73 -67.45
CA HIS A 5 -23.62 -5.93 -66.81
C HIS A 5 -22.85 -7.26 -66.86
N SER A 6 -22.47 -7.75 -65.67
CA SER A 6 -23.16 -8.90 -65.05
C SER A 6 -22.72 -9.10 -63.59
N LEU A 7 -23.71 -9.20 -62.71
CA LEU A 7 -23.62 -9.79 -61.37
C LEU A 7 -23.99 -11.28 -61.47
N HIS A 8 -23.33 -12.12 -60.66
CA HIS A 8 -23.72 -13.39 -60.01
C HIS A 8 -22.52 -14.38 -59.95
N PRO A 9 -22.58 -15.48 -59.17
CA PRO A 9 -22.39 -15.51 -57.72
C PRO A 9 -21.34 -16.58 -57.31
N GLY A 10 -20.89 -16.56 -56.06
CA GLY A 10 -20.35 -17.74 -55.38
C GLY A 10 -18.99 -18.27 -55.86
N SER A 11 -17.95 -18.02 -55.06
CA SER A 11 -16.94 -19.05 -54.83
C SER A 11 -16.36 -18.90 -53.44
N SER A 12 -16.61 -19.93 -52.65
CA SER A 12 -16.22 -20.10 -51.27
C SER A 12 -14.71 -20.13 -51.09
N ILE A 13 -14.29 -19.68 -49.90
CA ILE A 13 -13.04 -20.04 -49.22
C ILE A 13 -11.76 -19.45 -49.84
N LEU A 14 -11.22 -18.40 -49.21
CA LEU A 14 -9.84 -18.45 -48.75
C LEU A 14 -9.61 -17.46 -47.60
N LEU A 15 -8.99 -17.98 -46.55
CA LEU A 15 -8.65 -17.31 -45.30
C LEU A 15 -7.80 -16.05 -45.52
N MET A 16 -8.25 -14.92 -44.96
CA MET A 16 -7.34 -13.86 -44.52
C MET A 16 -7.64 -13.57 -43.05
N ALA A 17 -6.87 -14.27 -42.20
CA ALA A 17 -6.69 -13.94 -40.81
C ALA A 17 -6.16 -12.51 -40.69
N GLY A 18 -6.83 -11.67 -39.90
CA GLY A 18 -6.32 -10.32 -39.66
C GLY A 18 -7.39 -9.29 -39.33
N PHE A 19 -8.19 -9.52 -38.29
CA PHE A 19 -8.75 -8.39 -37.57
C PHE A 19 -8.34 -8.50 -36.11
N CYS A 20 -7.32 -7.72 -35.82
CA CYS A 20 -6.83 -7.33 -34.52
C CYS A 20 -7.99 -6.79 -33.68
N LEU A 21 -8.62 -7.64 -32.88
CA LEU A 21 -9.40 -7.20 -31.74
C LEU A 21 -8.83 -7.90 -30.50
N ILE A 22 -7.59 -7.54 -30.22
CA ILE A 22 -6.96 -7.78 -28.93
C ILE A 22 -7.74 -6.91 -27.93
N LEU A 23 -8.78 -7.47 -27.33
CA LEU A 23 -9.34 -6.96 -26.10
C LEU A 23 -8.33 -7.28 -25.00
N LEU A 24 -7.25 -6.49 -24.93
CA LEU A 24 -6.50 -6.34 -23.70
C LEU A 24 -7.46 -5.67 -22.71
N VAL A 25 -8.20 -6.50 -21.98
CA VAL A 25 -8.77 -6.13 -20.69
C VAL A 25 -7.58 -5.71 -19.83
N SER A 26 -7.29 -4.41 -19.89
CA SER A 26 -6.42 -3.74 -18.96
C SER A 26 -7.24 -3.61 -17.69
N CYS A 27 -7.06 -4.55 -16.76
CA CYS A 27 -7.41 -4.30 -15.38
C CYS A 27 -6.52 -3.15 -14.92
N LYS A 28 -7.06 -1.92 -14.94
CA LYS A 28 -6.49 -0.85 -14.13
C LYS A 28 -6.60 -1.33 -12.69
N LYS A 29 -5.46 -1.68 -12.11
CA LYS A 29 -5.33 -1.73 -10.67
C LYS A 29 -5.53 -0.28 -10.23
N GLU A 30 -6.75 0.05 -9.85
CA GLU A 30 -7.07 1.32 -9.23
C GLU A 30 -6.19 1.40 -7.98
N ASP A 31 -5.10 2.17 -8.04
CA ASP A 31 -4.39 2.64 -6.85
C ASP A 31 -5.35 3.63 -6.19
N SER A 32 -6.30 3.08 -5.43
CA SER A 32 -7.09 3.87 -4.50
C SER A 32 -6.10 4.57 -3.57
N PRO A 33 -6.23 5.88 -3.31
CA PRO A 33 -5.51 6.47 -2.20
C PRO A 33 -5.85 5.65 -0.96
N ASP A 34 -4.84 5.05 -0.31
CA ASP A 34 -4.96 4.26 0.92
C ASP A 34 -5.44 5.17 2.07
N THR A 35 -6.68 5.63 2.00
CA THR A 35 -7.39 6.28 3.09
C THR A 35 -7.97 5.16 3.92
N VAL A 36 -7.23 4.76 4.94
CA VAL A 36 -7.73 3.82 5.96
C VAL A 36 -8.94 4.46 6.63
N ASP A 37 -10.09 3.77 6.60
CA ASP A 37 -11.28 4.18 7.34
C ASP A 37 -11.14 3.76 8.80
N CYS A 38 -11.08 4.74 9.68
CA CYS A 38 -10.93 4.54 11.11
C CYS A 38 -12.26 4.63 11.87
N THR A 39 -13.37 4.70 11.15
CA THR A 39 -14.70 4.70 11.76
C THR A 39 -14.90 3.41 12.56
N GLY A 40 -15.05 3.56 13.89
CA GLY A 40 -15.21 2.42 14.81
C GLY A 40 -13.90 1.73 15.22
N LEU A 41 -12.74 2.20 14.75
CA LEU A 41 -11.43 1.76 15.21
C LEU A 41 -10.83 2.80 16.16
N THR A 42 -10.70 2.45 17.43
CA THR A 42 -10.12 3.30 18.47
C THR A 42 -8.94 2.60 19.17
N PRO A 43 -7.87 2.22 18.42
CA PRO A 43 -6.72 1.57 19.03
C PRO A 43 -6.00 2.51 20.00
N THR A 44 -5.47 1.95 21.09
CA THR A 44 -4.67 2.69 22.07
C THR A 44 -3.23 2.18 22.09
N TYR A 45 -2.32 2.99 22.64
CA TYR A 45 -0.93 2.57 22.79
C TYR A 45 -0.84 1.28 23.60
N THR A 46 -1.53 1.23 24.73
CA THR A 46 -1.46 0.15 25.71
C THR A 46 -2.13 -1.13 25.23
N SER A 47 -3.28 -1.03 24.54
CA SER A 47 -4.06 -2.20 24.13
C SER A 47 -3.53 -2.85 22.85
N ASP A 48 -3.14 -2.05 21.86
CA ASP A 48 -2.92 -2.56 20.50
C ASP A 48 -1.50 -2.25 19.97
N ILE A 49 -1.06 -1.01 20.15
CA ILE A 49 0.08 -0.49 19.38
C ILE A 49 1.41 -0.89 19.99
N LYS A 50 1.54 -0.92 21.33
CA LYS A 50 2.80 -1.29 21.97
C LYS A 50 3.28 -2.67 21.54
N THR A 51 2.37 -3.63 21.43
CA THR A 51 2.69 -4.99 20.97
C THR A 51 3.24 -4.98 19.54
N ILE A 52 2.68 -4.14 18.65
CA ILE A 52 3.17 -4.01 17.28
C ILE A 52 4.55 -3.34 17.25
N LEU A 53 4.73 -2.25 18.00
CA LEU A 53 5.99 -1.52 18.07
C LEU A 53 7.11 -2.39 18.65
N ASP A 54 6.88 -3.10 19.74
CA ASP A 54 7.89 -3.98 20.36
C ASP A 54 8.25 -5.17 19.45
N ALA A 55 7.27 -5.69 18.70
CA ALA A 55 7.48 -6.82 17.80
C ALA A 55 8.26 -6.45 16.53
N SER A 56 8.09 -5.24 16.01
CA SER A 56 8.51 -4.91 14.64
C SER A 56 9.30 -3.60 14.49
N CYS A 57 9.38 -2.75 15.52
CA CYS A 57 10.00 -1.42 15.42
C CYS A 57 11.06 -1.18 16.51
N ALA A 58 10.68 -1.32 17.78
CA ALA A 58 11.53 -1.11 18.95
C ALA A 58 12.42 -2.34 19.24
N LYS A 59 13.14 -2.78 18.20
CA LYS A 59 14.09 -3.90 18.26
C LYS A 59 15.48 -3.39 18.56
N SER A 60 16.27 -4.20 19.27
CA SER A 60 17.70 -3.95 19.47
C SER A 60 18.41 -3.73 18.13
N GLY A 61 19.24 -2.69 18.04
CA GLY A 61 19.89 -2.21 16.82
C GLY A 61 19.02 -1.27 15.95
N CYS A 62 17.73 -1.12 16.25
CA CYS A 62 16.78 -0.33 15.47
C CYS A 62 16.20 0.82 16.32
N HIS A 63 14.88 0.89 16.51
CA HIS A 63 14.22 2.01 17.18
C HIS A 63 13.93 1.75 18.66
N ASP A 64 14.81 1.01 19.34
CA ASP A 64 14.71 0.82 20.78
C ASP A 64 15.34 1.98 21.57
N ALA A 65 15.21 1.95 22.90
CA ALA A 65 15.72 2.99 23.78
C ALA A 65 17.25 3.12 23.80
N THR A 66 17.99 2.09 23.36
CA THR A 66 19.45 2.09 23.37
C THR A 66 20.02 2.53 22.03
N SER A 67 19.54 1.93 20.94
CA SER A 67 20.13 2.09 19.61
C SER A 67 19.61 3.33 18.92
N MET A 68 18.35 3.69 19.18
CA MET A 68 17.70 4.90 18.68
C MET A 68 18.02 5.19 17.20
N ALA A 69 17.90 4.20 16.32
CA ALA A 69 18.27 4.33 14.91
C ALA A 69 17.58 5.55 14.29
N ASN A 70 18.37 6.39 13.61
CA ASN A 70 17.93 7.69 13.08
C ASN A 70 17.31 8.63 14.13
N ASN A 71 17.76 8.53 15.38
CA ASN A 71 17.30 9.29 16.55
C ASN A 71 15.83 9.06 16.93
N TYR A 72 15.25 7.91 16.59
CA TYR A 72 13.88 7.54 16.97
C TYR A 72 13.86 6.44 18.02
N ASN A 73 13.12 6.67 19.11
CA ASN A 73 12.84 5.70 20.16
C ASN A 73 11.33 5.40 20.20
N LEU A 74 10.96 4.16 19.93
CA LEU A 74 9.58 3.68 19.91
C LEU A 74 9.23 2.75 21.09
N SER A 75 10.11 2.63 22.09
CA SER A 75 9.96 1.68 23.21
C SER A 75 8.89 2.05 24.25
N THR A 76 8.50 3.33 24.33
CA THR A 76 7.53 3.83 25.32
C THR A 76 6.50 4.74 24.68
N TYR A 77 5.34 4.94 25.31
CA TYR A 77 4.33 5.88 24.81
C TYR A 77 4.89 7.30 24.68
N ALA A 78 5.57 7.79 25.72
CA ALA A 78 6.12 9.13 25.79
C ALA A 78 7.07 9.45 24.62
N THR A 79 7.81 8.44 24.14
CA THR A 79 8.71 8.59 22.99
C THR A 79 8.05 8.23 21.66
N ALA A 80 7.14 7.26 21.64
CA ALA A 80 6.48 6.82 20.41
C ALA A 80 5.45 7.84 19.89
N LYS A 81 4.67 8.49 20.77
CA LYS A 81 3.67 9.48 20.38
C LYS A 81 4.23 10.64 19.56
N PRO A 82 5.29 11.36 19.97
CA PRO A 82 5.82 12.44 19.14
C PRO A 82 6.39 11.93 17.80
N VAL A 83 6.95 10.70 17.77
CA VAL A 83 7.47 10.09 16.53
C VAL A 83 6.34 9.71 15.58
N SER A 84 5.21 9.22 16.11
CA SER A 84 4.07 8.77 15.31
C SER A 84 3.41 9.90 14.50
N GLN A 85 3.54 11.14 14.98
CA GLN A 85 3.04 12.35 14.33
C GLN A 85 3.98 12.86 13.21
N ASN A 86 5.17 12.28 13.07
CA ASN A 86 6.05 12.57 11.95
C ASN A 86 5.54 11.84 10.69
N ASN A 87 5.48 12.54 9.55
CA ASN A 87 5.03 11.95 8.28
C ASN A 87 5.87 10.73 7.85
N ARG A 88 7.13 10.64 8.33
CA ARG A 88 8.02 9.51 8.08
C ARG A 88 7.55 8.22 8.75
N PHE A 89 6.82 8.29 9.86
CA PHE A 89 6.37 7.10 10.58
C PHE A 89 5.45 6.24 9.69
N LEU A 90 4.30 6.80 9.29
CA LEU A 90 3.38 6.09 8.39
C LEU A 90 3.96 5.94 6.99
N GLY A 91 4.72 6.91 6.48
CA GLY A 91 5.37 6.80 5.16
C GLY A 91 6.30 5.59 5.06
N ALA A 92 7.12 5.36 6.10
CA ALA A 92 8.03 4.22 6.18
C ALA A 92 7.28 2.89 6.36
N ILE A 93 6.27 2.84 7.23
CA ILE A 93 5.47 1.62 7.50
C ILE A 93 4.62 1.21 6.28
N GLN A 94 4.07 2.19 5.57
CA GLN A 94 3.23 1.96 4.38
C GLN A 94 4.08 1.71 3.12
N HIS A 95 5.41 1.85 3.19
CA HIS A 95 6.34 1.73 2.05
C HIS A 95 6.00 2.73 0.93
N LYS A 96 5.64 3.95 1.31
CA LYS A 96 5.34 5.03 0.35
C LYS A 96 6.61 5.46 -0.38
N SER A 97 6.46 5.84 -1.65
CA SER A 97 7.57 6.40 -2.44
C SER A 97 8.18 7.62 -1.73
N GLY A 98 9.52 7.70 -1.71
CA GLY A 98 10.26 8.76 -1.02
C GLY A 98 10.56 8.51 0.46
N PHE A 99 10.12 7.38 1.03
CA PHE A 99 10.42 6.97 2.40
C PHE A 99 11.28 5.70 2.43
N ASN A 100 12.12 5.56 3.46
CA ASN A 100 12.83 4.30 3.70
C ASN A 100 11.84 3.28 4.25
N ALA A 101 11.63 2.19 3.53
CA ALA A 101 10.69 1.14 3.90
C ALA A 101 11.07 0.49 5.24
N MET A 102 10.09 0.36 6.14
CA MET A 102 10.25 -0.28 7.44
C MET A 102 9.19 -1.38 7.65
N PRO A 103 9.50 -2.47 8.37
CA PRO A 103 10.80 -2.79 8.96
C PRO A 103 11.87 -3.10 7.90
N GLN A 104 13.10 -2.65 8.13
CA GLN A 104 14.22 -2.86 7.21
C GLN A 104 14.60 -4.34 7.19
N ASP A 105 14.91 -4.86 5.99
CA ASP A 105 15.32 -6.26 5.75
C ASP A 105 14.30 -7.32 6.25
N ALA A 106 13.06 -6.92 6.50
CA ALA A 106 11.96 -7.80 6.85
C ALA A 106 10.76 -7.60 5.91
N GLN A 107 9.78 -8.49 6.02
CA GLN A 107 8.52 -8.30 5.31
C GLN A 107 7.76 -7.08 5.84
N LYS A 108 7.05 -6.40 4.95
CA LYS A 108 6.08 -5.36 5.29
C LYS A 108 5.07 -5.93 6.30
N LEU A 109 4.64 -5.08 7.24
CA LEU A 109 3.58 -5.43 8.18
C LEU A 109 2.30 -5.86 7.43
N SER A 110 1.49 -6.72 8.05
CA SER A 110 0.16 -7.06 7.54
C SER A 110 -0.73 -5.81 7.50
N GLN A 111 -1.70 -5.80 6.59
CA GLN A 111 -2.59 -4.64 6.42
C GLN A 111 -3.30 -4.28 7.73
N ASP A 112 -3.84 -5.26 8.46
CA ASP A 112 -4.50 -5.02 9.76
C ASP A 112 -3.60 -4.26 10.76
N LYS A 113 -2.30 -4.56 10.80
CA LYS A 113 -1.35 -3.86 11.68
C LYS A 113 -1.10 -2.44 11.19
N ILE A 114 -0.99 -2.25 9.88
CA ILE A 114 -0.85 -0.94 9.26
C ILE A 114 -2.10 -0.09 9.52
N ASP A 115 -3.29 -0.68 9.48
CA ASP A 115 -4.56 0.00 9.73
C ASP A 115 -4.65 0.42 11.20
N LEU A 116 -4.33 -0.46 12.15
CA LEU A 116 -4.25 -0.10 13.57
C LEU A 116 -3.29 1.06 13.82
N LEU A 117 -2.07 1.01 13.26
CA LEU A 117 -1.09 2.09 13.38
C LEU A 117 -1.58 3.39 12.74
N THR A 118 -2.22 3.30 11.57
CA THR A 118 -2.76 4.44 10.85
C THR A 118 -3.89 5.11 11.65
N CYS A 119 -4.85 4.32 12.13
CA CYS A 119 -5.96 4.82 12.94
C CYS A 119 -5.51 5.36 14.29
N TRP A 120 -4.54 4.72 14.94
CA TRP A 120 -3.95 5.27 16.15
C TRP A 120 -3.32 6.64 15.91
N VAL A 121 -2.58 6.83 14.82
CA VAL A 121 -2.00 8.15 14.47
C VAL A 121 -3.10 9.17 14.16
N GLN A 122 -4.08 8.81 13.34
CA GLN A 122 -5.19 9.69 12.96
C GLN A 122 -6.06 10.12 14.15
N ASN A 123 -6.24 9.23 15.13
CA ASN A 123 -6.99 9.51 16.37
C ASN A 123 -6.16 10.30 17.41
N GLY A 124 -5.01 10.86 17.03
CA GLY A 124 -4.17 11.66 17.93
C GLY A 124 -3.28 10.84 18.88
N SER A 125 -3.07 9.57 18.57
CA SER A 125 -2.22 8.63 19.33
C SER A 125 -2.61 8.55 20.81
N PRO A 126 -3.81 8.07 21.15
CA PRO A 126 -4.23 7.87 22.54
C PRO A 126 -3.38 6.79 23.23
N GLU A 127 -3.19 6.94 24.54
CA GLU A 127 -2.42 6.01 25.37
C GLU A 127 -3.20 4.74 25.73
#